data_AF-A0A2P4ZKW7-F1
#
_entry.id   AF-A0A2P4ZKW7-F1
#
_cell.length_a   1.000
_cell.length_b   1.000
_cell.length_c   1.000
_cell.angle_alpha   90.00
_cell.angle_beta   90.00
_cell.angle_gamma   90.00
#
_symmetry.space_group_name_H-M   'P 1'
#
loop_
_entity.id
_entity.type
_entity.pdbx_description
1 polymer ?
#
loop_
_entity_poly.entity_id
_entity_poly.type
_entity_poly.pdbx_seq_one_letter_code
_entity_poly.pdbx_strand_id
1 'polypeptide(L)'
;MDYEFSGATPATLAEFNLAGGVDMMQTFYDISLVDGYNLPMGINYIPAKNTTFIPPNLTNCACIATTGWVYSSTGTGTGIFYSNCPWLNLAFPPTHPGNGIYPYPDDNVERPAFAPCNSACAATGTDKDCCIGKYHDPNICKPSQYSKSVKAVCPDAYSFAFDDQQSTFIIPKGGGWEVVMCPEGRSTDILRKLGSEMFELASGGRLSTHSLKRLRNATYIREERPSAAGVTRLSTVMLFVFAVTTCIMIRA
;
A
#
# COMPACT_ATOMS: atom_id res chain seq x y z
N MET A 1 6.55 29.98 0.54
CA MET A 1 5.19 29.59 0.92
C MET A 1 5.33 29.02 2.32
N ASP A 2 4.86 29.78 3.30
CA ASP A 2 4.93 29.41 4.70
C ASP A 2 3.60 28.71 5.03
N TYR A 3 3.62 27.38 5.09
CA TYR A 3 2.46 26.57 5.45
C TYR A 3 2.40 26.50 6.98
N GLU A 4 1.34 27.06 7.58
CA GLU A 4 1.14 27.06 9.03
C GLU A 4 0.21 25.90 9.49
N PHE A 5 -0.43 25.21 8.53
CA PHE A 5 -1.40 24.14 8.76
C PHE A 5 -1.20 22.96 7.79
N SER A 6 -1.81 21.81 8.10
CA SER A 6 -1.82 20.64 7.22
C SER A 6 -2.51 20.93 5.88
N GLY A 7 -2.12 20.20 4.84
CA GLY A 7 -2.73 20.30 3.52
C GLY A 7 -4.18 19.78 3.50
N ALA A 8 -4.96 20.20 2.50
CA ALA A 8 -6.31 19.68 2.30
C ALA A 8 -6.27 18.19 1.91
N THR A 9 -7.19 17.41 2.50
CA THR A 9 -7.36 15.99 2.17
C THR A 9 -8.11 15.81 0.83
N PRO A 10 -7.85 14.72 0.07
CA PRO A 10 -6.93 13.63 0.37
C PRO A 10 -5.47 13.94 0.05
N ALA A 11 -4.56 13.57 0.95
CA ALA A 11 -3.13 13.79 0.77
C ALA A 11 -2.30 12.61 1.25
N THR A 12 -1.42 12.10 0.38
CA THR A 12 -0.36 11.17 0.79
C THR A 12 0.70 11.95 1.56
N LEU A 13 1.05 11.51 2.77
CA LEU A 13 2.01 12.22 3.62
C LEU A 13 3.31 11.43 3.78
N ALA A 14 4.43 12.13 3.81
CA ALA A 14 5.70 11.62 4.34
C ALA A 14 5.93 12.29 5.69
N GLU A 15 5.95 11.49 6.75
CA GLU A 15 6.07 11.98 8.12
C GLU A 15 7.46 11.65 8.66
N PHE A 16 8.03 12.59 9.41
CA PHE A 16 9.37 12.45 9.99
C PHE A 16 9.41 12.99 11.41
N ASN A 17 9.96 12.21 12.33
CA ASN A 17 10.44 12.67 13.61
C ASN A 17 11.96 12.38 13.69
N LEU A 18 12.77 13.41 13.41
CA LEU A 18 14.21 13.28 13.25
C LEU A 18 14.99 13.12 14.57
N ALA A 19 14.35 13.36 15.72
CA ALA A 19 14.96 13.31 17.03
C ALA A 19 14.02 12.67 18.06
N GLY A 20 13.55 11.48 17.73
CA GLY A 20 12.66 10.68 18.58
C GLY A 20 13.39 9.66 19.46
N GLY A 21 12.59 8.87 20.18
CA GLY A 21 13.08 7.87 21.12
C GLY A 21 13.46 8.47 22.46
N VAL A 22 13.80 7.62 23.44
CA VAL A 22 14.09 8.03 24.83
C VAL A 22 15.29 8.99 24.87
N ASP A 23 16.30 8.74 24.05
CA ASP A 23 17.55 9.52 24.04
C ASP A 23 17.62 10.58 22.92
N MET A 24 16.52 10.79 22.15
CA MET A 24 16.52 11.65 20.95
C MET A 24 17.54 11.25 19.87
N MET A 25 17.91 9.96 19.86
CA MET A 25 18.93 9.37 18.98
C MET A 25 18.34 8.48 17.88
N GLN A 26 17.01 8.46 17.74
CA GLN A 26 16.31 7.73 16.70
C GLN A 26 15.59 8.68 15.75
N THR A 27 15.48 8.29 14.50
CA THR A 27 14.60 8.90 13.52
C THR A 27 13.47 7.94 13.20
N PHE A 28 12.25 8.43 13.37
CA PHE A 28 11.02 7.76 12.98
C PHE A 28 10.54 8.39 11.69
N TYR A 29 10.13 7.56 10.74
CA TYR A 29 9.55 8.04 9.50
C TYR A 29 8.60 7.00 8.94
N ASP A 30 7.66 7.50 8.15
CA ASP A 30 6.64 6.67 7.55
C ASP A 30 5.98 7.40 6.37
N ILE A 31 5.30 6.61 5.54
CA ILE A 31 4.32 7.11 4.58
C ILE A 31 2.95 6.90 5.19
N SER A 32 2.12 7.93 5.19
CA SER A 32 0.83 7.92 5.84
C SER A 32 -0.31 8.22 4.88
N LEU A 33 -1.31 7.35 4.91
CA LEU A 33 -2.56 7.45 4.16
C LEU A 33 -3.76 7.68 5.08
N VAL A 34 -3.50 8.10 6.32
CA VAL A 34 -4.52 8.43 7.34
C VAL A 34 -5.39 9.59 6.87
N ASP A 35 -4.82 10.50 6.09
CA ASP A 35 -5.48 11.65 5.47
C ASP A 35 -5.92 11.39 4.02
N GLY A 36 -5.91 10.13 3.58
CA GLY A 36 -6.19 9.75 2.21
C GLY A 36 -4.92 9.58 1.39
N TYR A 37 -5.08 9.45 0.08
CA TYR A 37 -3.96 9.47 -0.86
C TYR A 37 -4.32 10.21 -2.13
N ASN A 38 -3.34 10.88 -2.71
CA ASN A 38 -3.47 11.55 -4.00
C ASN A 38 -2.36 11.10 -4.95
N LEU A 39 -1.09 11.23 -4.56
CA LEU A 39 0.08 10.85 -5.36
C LEU A 39 0.79 9.63 -4.77
N PRO A 40 1.35 8.73 -5.60
CA PRO A 40 2.34 7.76 -5.14
C PRO A 40 3.55 8.46 -4.54
N MET A 41 4.11 7.88 -3.48
CA MET A 41 5.20 8.48 -2.73
C MET A 41 6.23 7.43 -2.34
N GLY A 42 7.50 7.82 -2.32
CA GLY A 42 8.59 7.03 -1.80
C GLY A 42 9.48 7.89 -0.92
N ILE A 43 10.11 7.24 0.05
CA ILE A 43 11.10 7.86 0.94
C ILE A 43 12.39 7.08 0.79
N ASN A 44 13.44 7.75 0.36
CA ASN A 44 14.78 7.20 0.25
C ASN A 44 15.67 7.76 1.36
N TYR A 45 16.30 6.87 2.12
CA TYR A 45 17.28 7.27 3.13
C TYR A 45 18.63 7.55 2.47
N ILE A 46 19.23 8.70 2.80
CA ILE A 46 20.55 9.11 2.32
C ILE A 46 21.52 9.07 3.52
N PRO A 47 22.42 8.07 3.63
CA PRO A 47 23.35 8.00 4.75
C PRO A 47 24.33 9.18 4.76
N ALA A 48 24.62 9.72 5.94
CA ALA A 48 25.66 10.73 6.12
C ALA A 48 27.02 10.06 6.40
N LYS A 49 28.11 10.82 6.26
CA LYS A 49 29.48 10.28 6.47
C LYS A 49 29.71 9.66 7.86
N ASN A 50 28.97 10.12 8.88
CA ASN A 50 29.12 9.67 10.27
C ASN A 50 28.00 8.71 10.73
N THR A 51 27.12 8.26 9.83
CA THR A 51 26.05 7.31 10.19
C THR A 51 26.48 5.87 9.93
N THR A 52 25.84 4.92 10.61
CA THR A 52 26.01 3.51 10.30
C THR A 52 25.50 3.22 8.90
N PHE A 53 26.17 2.32 8.18
CA PHE A 53 25.70 1.89 6.87
C PHE A 53 24.44 1.04 7.03
N ILE A 54 23.37 1.47 6.38
CA ILE A 54 22.09 0.75 6.35
C ILE A 54 21.77 0.44 4.88
N PRO A 55 21.48 -0.82 4.52
CA PRO A 55 21.12 -1.16 3.15
C PRO A 55 19.84 -0.42 2.71
N PRO A 56 19.80 0.13 1.48
CA PRO A 56 18.61 0.79 0.95
C PRO A 56 17.37 -0.10 0.94
N ASN A 57 17.53 -1.42 0.71
CA ASN A 57 16.42 -2.38 0.72
C ASN A 57 15.71 -2.51 2.08
N LEU A 58 16.30 -2.00 3.16
CA LEU A 58 15.72 -2.01 4.51
C LEU A 58 15.05 -0.67 4.87
N THR A 59 15.33 0.41 4.13
CA THR A 59 14.95 1.78 4.52
C THR A 59 14.18 2.55 3.46
N ASN A 60 14.34 2.18 2.18
CA ASN A 60 13.68 2.89 1.10
C ASN A 60 12.27 2.31 0.90
N CYS A 61 11.28 2.96 1.52
CA CYS A 61 9.88 2.57 1.41
C CYS A 61 9.17 3.30 0.27
N ALA A 62 8.16 2.66 -0.30
CA ALA A 62 7.32 3.27 -1.32
C ALA A 62 5.87 2.80 -1.22
N CYS A 63 4.94 3.70 -1.53
CA CYS A 63 3.52 3.42 -1.63
C CYS A 63 2.98 3.91 -2.97
N ILE A 64 2.57 2.95 -3.82
CA ILE A 64 1.97 3.20 -5.14
C ILE A 64 0.45 2.97 -5.05
N ALA A 65 -0.22 3.61 -4.08
CA ALA A 65 -1.64 3.40 -3.76
C ALA A 65 -2.62 3.44 -4.96
N THR A 66 -2.20 4.04 -6.08
CA THR A 66 -2.90 4.04 -7.37
C THR A 66 -2.30 3.02 -8.36
N THR A 67 -3.10 2.07 -8.83
CA THR A 67 -2.66 1.02 -9.78
C THR A 67 -2.35 1.53 -11.20
N GLY A 68 -2.76 2.76 -11.55
CA GLY A 68 -2.60 3.33 -12.89
C GLY A 68 -1.16 3.53 -13.36
N TRP A 69 -0.19 3.47 -12.44
CA TRP A 69 1.24 3.63 -12.74
C TRP A 69 2.04 2.31 -12.68
N VAL A 70 1.40 1.19 -12.31
CA VAL A 70 2.09 -0.08 -12.01
C VAL A 70 2.16 -1.02 -13.23
N TYR A 71 1.49 -0.71 -14.34
CA TYR A 71 1.50 -1.50 -15.57
C TYR A 71 1.68 -0.61 -16.79
N SER A 72 2.71 -0.86 -17.61
CA SER A 72 2.70 -0.37 -19.00
C SER A 72 1.39 -0.84 -19.64
N SER A 73 0.68 0.05 -20.34
CA SER A 73 -0.51 -0.32 -21.09
C SER A 73 -0.22 -1.58 -21.91
N THR A 74 -0.85 -2.70 -21.57
CA THR A 74 -0.99 -3.79 -22.55
C THR A 74 -1.61 -3.16 -23.78
N GLY A 75 -0.97 -3.29 -24.94
CA GLY A 75 -1.27 -2.59 -26.20
C GLY A 75 -2.65 -2.86 -26.82
N THR A 76 -3.63 -3.22 -26.02
CA THR A 76 -5.04 -3.42 -26.35
C THR A 76 -5.88 -2.42 -25.53
N GLY A 77 -5.69 -1.12 -25.79
CA GLY A 77 -6.66 -0.02 -25.69
C GLY A 77 -7.85 -0.01 -24.71
N THR A 78 -7.89 -0.76 -23.61
CA THR A 78 -8.95 -0.67 -22.59
C THR A 78 -8.30 -0.42 -21.24
N GLY A 79 -8.09 0.86 -20.92
CA GLY A 79 -7.50 1.34 -19.68
C GLY A 79 -8.41 1.17 -18.47
N ILE A 80 -8.79 -0.06 -18.13
CA ILE A 80 -9.54 -0.35 -16.91
C ILE A 80 -8.56 -0.35 -15.74
N PHE A 81 -8.48 0.78 -15.04
CA PHE A 81 -7.67 0.93 -13.83
C PHE A 81 -8.49 0.51 -12.61
N TYR A 82 -8.13 -0.63 -12.00
CA TYR A 82 -8.72 -1.05 -10.72
C TYR A 82 -8.18 -0.16 -9.59
N SER A 83 -8.90 0.91 -9.26
CA SER A 83 -8.59 1.72 -8.07
C SER A 83 -8.87 0.92 -6.81
N ASN A 84 -7.93 0.92 -5.86
CA ASN A 84 -8.13 0.30 -4.54
C ASN A 84 -8.93 1.19 -3.58
N CYS A 85 -9.44 2.32 -4.10
CA CYS A 85 -10.32 3.21 -3.36
C CYS A 85 -11.73 2.62 -3.27
N PRO A 86 -12.27 2.39 -2.06
CA PRO A 86 -13.68 2.08 -1.91
C PRO A 86 -14.55 3.19 -2.50
N TRP A 87 -15.75 2.82 -2.96
CA TRP A 87 -16.65 3.75 -3.64
C TRP A 87 -16.92 5.05 -2.87
N LEU A 88 -17.27 4.92 -1.59
CA LEU A 88 -17.60 6.03 -0.69
C LEU A 88 -16.40 6.96 -0.41
N ASN A 89 -15.20 6.50 -0.73
CA ASN A 89 -13.95 7.19 -0.46
C ASN A 89 -13.38 7.87 -1.72
N LEU A 90 -14.01 7.72 -2.90
CA LEU A 90 -13.55 8.39 -4.11
C LEU A 90 -13.64 9.90 -3.94
N ALA A 91 -12.52 10.60 -4.14
CA ALA A 91 -12.53 12.07 -4.15
C ALA A 91 -13.34 12.63 -5.33
N PHE A 92 -13.31 11.90 -6.45
CA PHE A 92 -14.03 12.22 -7.68
C PHE A 92 -14.87 11.01 -8.09
N PRO A 93 -16.04 10.79 -7.46
CA PRO A 93 -16.94 9.73 -7.88
C PRO A 93 -17.42 10.02 -9.32
N PRO A 94 -17.53 9.00 -10.18
CA PRO A 94 -18.03 9.19 -11.54
C PRO A 94 -19.48 9.69 -11.50
N THR A 95 -19.88 10.46 -12.50
CA THR A 95 -21.26 10.92 -12.63
C THR A 95 -22.19 9.75 -12.90
N HIS A 96 -23.25 9.61 -12.09
CA HIS A 96 -24.25 8.57 -12.24
C HIS A 96 -24.77 8.48 -13.70
N PRO A 97 -24.92 7.28 -14.29
CA PRO A 97 -25.82 7.13 -15.43
C PRO A 97 -27.24 7.51 -14.99
N GLY A 98 -27.99 8.16 -15.89
CA GLY A 98 -29.20 8.98 -15.66
C GLY A 98 -30.42 8.35 -14.98
N ASN A 99 -30.24 7.25 -14.26
CA ASN A 99 -31.22 6.48 -13.52
C ASN A 99 -30.79 6.23 -12.04
N GLY A 100 -29.67 6.81 -11.58
CA GLY A 100 -29.31 6.84 -10.15
C GLY A 100 -28.93 5.49 -9.53
N ILE A 101 -28.85 4.44 -10.34
CA ILE A 101 -28.48 3.08 -9.95
C ILE A 101 -27.06 2.82 -10.46
N TYR A 102 -26.12 2.54 -9.55
CA TYR A 102 -24.80 2.04 -9.92
C TYR A 102 -24.90 0.53 -10.22
N PRO A 103 -24.60 0.08 -11.45
CA PRO A 103 -24.56 -1.34 -11.74
C PRO A 103 -23.36 -1.96 -11.02
N TYR A 104 -23.65 -2.80 -10.02
CA TYR A 104 -22.66 -3.70 -9.43
C TYR A 104 -22.74 -5.06 -10.16
N PRO A 105 -21.60 -5.67 -10.56
CA PRO A 105 -20.24 -5.17 -10.46
C PRO A 105 -19.90 -4.13 -11.54
N ASP A 106 -19.06 -3.18 -11.15
CA ASP A 106 -18.80 -1.88 -11.77
C ASP A 106 -17.82 -1.97 -12.97
N ASP A 107 -17.82 -3.12 -13.65
CA ASP A 107 -16.71 -3.62 -14.47
C ASP A 107 -16.45 -2.79 -15.75
N ASN A 108 -17.32 -1.83 -16.05
CA ASN A 108 -17.28 -1.01 -17.27
C ASN A 108 -17.20 0.50 -17.01
N VAL A 109 -17.00 0.96 -15.77
CA VAL A 109 -16.84 2.40 -15.48
C VAL A 109 -15.36 2.79 -15.61
N GLU A 110 -15.04 3.58 -16.63
CA GLU A 110 -13.69 4.10 -16.86
C GLU A 110 -13.31 5.08 -15.75
N ARG A 111 -12.20 4.81 -15.07
CA ARG A 111 -11.68 5.64 -13.97
C ARG A 111 -10.43 6.37 -14.42
N PRO A 112 -10.22 7.64 -14.03
CA PRO A 112 -9.01 8.36 -14.37
C PRO A 112 -7.78 7.64 -13.79
N ALA A 113 -6.67 7.65 -14.54
CA ALA A 113 -5.40 7.04 -14.11
C ALA A 113 -4.89 7.62 -12.77
N PHE A 114 -5.26 8.87 -12.49
CA PHE A 114 -5.11 9.53 -11.21
C PHE A 114 -6.46 9.57 -10.49
N ALA A 115 -6.62 8.76 -9.44
CA ALA A 115 -7.86 8.67 -8.67
C ALA A 115 -7.55 8.82 -7.17
N PRO A 116 -7.48 10.06 -6.65
CA PRO A 116 -7.32 10.32 -5.24
C PRO A 116 -8.45 9.71 -4.41
N CYS A 117 -8.12 9.30 -3.20
CA CYS A 117 -9.02 8.61 -2.31
C CYS A 117 -8.98 9.22 -0.92
N ASN A 118 -10.14 9.62 -0.43
CA ASN A 118 -10.33 10.06 0.95
C ASN A 118 -10.13 8.88 1.90
N SER A 119 -9.49 9.13 3.04
CA SER A 119 -9.54 8.16 4.13
C SER A 119 -10.96 8.01 4.67
N ALA A 120 -11.17 7.01 5.53
CA ALA A 120 -12.46 6.86 6.21
C ALA A 120 -12.80 8.12 7.04
N CYS A 121 -11.83 8.66 7.78
CA CYS A 121 -12.01 9.90 8.55
C CYS A 121 -12.35 11.09 7.64
N ALA A 122 -11.59 11.29 6.55
CA ALA A 122 -11.84 12.39 5.61
C ALA A 122 -13.20 12.27 4.90
N ALA A 123 -13.67 11.05 4.65
CA ALA A 123 -14.95 10.81 3.98
C ALA A 123 -16.17 10.96 4.91
N THR A 124 -16.07 10.53 6.17
CA THR A 124 -17.24 10.46 7.08
C THR A 124 -17.21 11.49 8.20
N GLY A 125 -16.03 11.95 8.62
CA GLY A 125 -15.84 12.83 9.77
C GLY A 125 -16.28 12.24 11.11
N THR A 126 -16.53 10.93 11.19
CA THR A 126 -17.05 10.31 12.43
C THR A 126 -15.95 10.03 13.44
N ASP A 127 -16.26 10.15 14.73
CA ASP A 127 -15.31 9.84 15.82
C ASP A 127 -14.69 8.45 15.69
N LYS A 128 -15.45 7.49 15.18
CA LYS A 128 -15.02 6.11 14.97
C LYS A 128 -13.94 6.02 13.90
N ASP A 129 -14.15 6.66 12.75
CA ASP A 129 -13.23 6.57 11.62
C ASP A 129 -12.00 7.45 11.82
N CYS A 130 -12.13 8.52 12.61
CA CYS A 130 -11.04 9.41 13.01
C CYS A 130 -10.29 8.94 14.27
N CYS A 131 -10.74 7.86 14.92
CA CYS A 131 -10.15 7.34 16.15
C CYS A 131 -10.04 8.38 17.29
N ILE A 132 -11.06 9.22 17.47
CA ILE A 132 -11.11 10.26 18.50
C ILE A 132 -12.14 9.95 19.60
N GLY A 133 -12.07 10.70 20.71
CA GLY A 133 -12.97 10.52 21.84
C GLY A 133 -12.89 9.11 22.42
N LYS A 134 -14.04 8.41 22.50
CA LYS A 134 -14.10 7.02 22.99
C LYS A 134 -13.39 6.01 22.09
N TYR A 135 -13.05 6.38 20.85
CA TYR A 135 -12.31 5.54 19.91
C TYR A 135 -10.80 5.84 19.93
N HIS A 136 -10.33 6.76 20.77
CA HIS A 136 -8.91 7.03 20.97
C HIS A 136 -8.22 5.94 21.81
N ASP A 137 -8.38 4.70 21.38
CA ASP A 137 -7.78 3.51 21.98
C ASP A 137 -7.52 2.48 20.87
N PRO A 138 -6.30 1.93 20.72
CA PRO A 138 -5.98 0.92 19.71
C PRO A 138 -6.84 -0.35 19.79
N ASN A 139 -7.34 -0.68 20.99
CA ASN A 139 -8.22 -1.83 21.20
C ASN A 139 -9.65 -1.55 20.75
N ILE A 140 -10.04 -0.28 20.63
CA ILE A 140 -11.41 0.13 20.26
C ILE A 140 -11.47 0.59 18.80
N CYS A 141 -10.53 1.42 18.34
CA CYS A 141 -10.49 1.82 16.93
C CYS A 141 -10.06 0.65 16.07
N LYS A 142 -10.89 0.30 15.06
CA LYS A 142 -10.63 -0.84 14.18
C LYS A 142 -10.47 -0.37 12.74
N PRO A 143 -9.66 -1.06 11.94
CA PRO A 143 -9.43 -0.69 10.55
C PRO A 143 -10.74 -0.74 9.75
N SER A 144 -11.01 0.34 9.03
CA SER A 144 -12.15 0.50 8.14
C SER A 144 -12.00 -0.35 6.86
N GLN A 145 -13.02 -0.35 5.99
CA GLN A 145 -12.89 -0.96 4.66
C GLN A 145 -11.79 -0.26 3.85
N TYR A 146 -11.72 1.08 3.90
CA TYR A 146 -10.64 1.86 3.31
C TYR A 146 -9.28 1.39 3.81
N SER A 147 -9.10 1.32 5.13
CA SER A 147 -7.81 0.97 5.76
C SER A 147 -7.34 -0.41 5.31
N LYS A 148 -8.24 -1.39 5.27
CA LYS A 148 -7.93 -2.75 4.78
C LYS A 148 -7.55 -2.75 3.30
N SER A 149 -8.29 -2.01 2.47
CA SER A 149 -8.02 -1.92 1.02
C SER A 149 -6.67 -1.29 0.72
N VAL A 150 -6.33 -0.18 1.39
CA VAL A 150 -5.03 0.48 1.16
C VAL A 150 -3.86 -0.29 1.75
N LYS A 151 -4.04 -0.95 2.92
CA LYS A 151 -2.98 -1.77 3.53
C LYS A 151 -2.61 -2.99 2.69
N ALA A 152 -3.56 -3.54 1.93
CA ALA A 152 -3.29 -4.61 0.97
C ALA A 152 -2.36 -4.16 -0.17
N VAL A 153 -2.30 -2.86 -0.46
CA VAL A 153 -1.58 -2.28 -1.61
C VAL A 153 -0.31 -1.59 -1.16
N CYS A 154 -0.33 -0.92 -0.01
CA CYS A 154 0.81 -0.29 0.63
C CYS A 154 1.00 -0.87 2.04
N PRO A 155 1.61 -2.06 2.17
CA PRO A 155 1.81 -2.72 3.46
C PRO A 155 2.65 -1.90 4.44
N ASP A 156 3.66 -1.17 3.95
CA ASP A 156 4.56 -0.36 4.77
C ASP A 156 4.01 1.02 5.16
N ALA A 157 2.83 1.42 4.67
CA ALA A 157 2.24 2.73 4.94
C ALA A 157 1.15 2.65 6.02
N TYR A 158 0.96 3.74 6.76
CA TYR A 158 -0.15 3.88 7.70
C TYR A 158 -1.48 3.93 6.95
N SER A 159 -2.41 3.07 7.33
CA SER A 159 -3.75 2.99 6.74
C SER A 159 -4.86 3.62 7.60
N PHE A 160 -4.58 3.85 8.89
CA PHE A 160 -5.40 4.56 9.87
C PHE A 160 -4.55 4.92 11.10
N ALA A 161 -5.11 5.70 12.03
CA ALA A 161 -4.36 6.32 13.13
C ALA A 161 -3.59 5.35 14.06
N PHE A 162 -4.06 4.11 14.25
CA PHE A 162 -3.42 3.12 15.14
C PHE A 162 -2.80 1.95 14.36
N ASP A 163 -2.27 2.20 13.16
CA ASP A 163 -1.57 1.22 12.31
C ASP A 163 -0.04 1.26 12.52
N ASP A 164 0.44 1.16 13.76
CA ASP A 164 1.81 1.51 14.13
C ASP A 164 2.86 0.42 13.84
N GLN A 165 2.60 -0.82 14.25
CA GLN A 165 3.58 -1.92 14.28
C GLN A 165 4.11 -2.33 12.91
N GLN A 166 3.38 -2.03 11.84
CA GLN A 166 3.72 -2.42 10.47
C GLN A 166 3.88 -1.23 9.52
N SER A 167 3.96 0.00 10.05
CA SER A 167 4.01 1.21 9.23
C SER A 167 5.10 2.19 9.64
N THR A 168 5.76 1.96 10.78
CA THR A 168 6.80 2.86 11.29
C THR A 168 8.18 2.31 11.01
N PHE A 169 9.01 3.10 10.33
CA PHE A 169 10.43 2.82 10.22
C PHE A 169 11.21 3.56 11.31
N ILE A 170 12.15 2.86 11.94
CA ILE A 170 12.94 3.41 13.05
C ILE A 170 14.41 3.17 12.75
N ILE A 171 15.16 4.23 12.50
CA ILE A 171 16.61 4.16 12.24
C ILE A 171 17.39 5.05 13.22
N PRO A 172 18.72 4.84 13.37
CA PRO A 172 19.57 5.79 14.07
C PRO A 172 19.45 7.21 13.49
N LYS A 173 19.55 8.20 14.36
CA LYS A 173 19.56 9.60 13.96
C LYS A 173 20.71 9.93 13.00
N GLY A 174 20.41 10.80 12.04
CA GLY A 174 21.36 11.36 11.09
C GLY A 174 21.16 10.83 9.67
N GLY A 175 21.83 11.47 8.71
CA GLY A 175 21.56 11.27 7.29
C GLY A 175 20.68 12.36 6.72
N GLY A 176 20.31 12.19 5.46
CA GLY A 176 19.34 12.99 4.73
C GLY A 176 18.23 12.10 4.18
N TRP A 177 17.27 12.74 3.55
CA TRP A 177 16.08 12.08 3.01
C TRP A 177 15.79 12.64 1.64
N GLU A 178 15.37 11.77 0.74
CA GLU A 178 14.78 12.15 -0.54
C GLU A 178 13.34 11.64 -0.56
N VAL A 179 12.40 12.56 -0.69
CA VAL A 179 10.98 12.24 -0.91
C VAL A 179 10.75 12.24 -2.42
N VAL A 180 10.42 11.08 -2.96
CA VAL A 180 10.17 10.88 -4.39
C VAL A 180 8.67 10.87 -4.62
N MET A 181 8.17 11.83 -5.36
CA MET A 181 6.80 11.81 -5.89
C MET A 181 6.77 10.92 -7.13
N CYS A 182 5.76 10.05 -7.23
CA CYS A 182 5.62 9.09 -8.32
C CYS A 182 6.85 8.16 -8.50
N PRO A 183 7.30 7.43 -7.46
CA PRO A 183 8.41 6.51 -7.62
C PRO A 183 8.02 5.35 -8.54
N GLU A 184 9.01 4.83 -9.28
CA GLU A 184 8.81 3.68 -10.15
C GLU A 184 8.64 2.37 -9.36
N GLY A 185 7.88 1.42 -9.92
CA GLY A 185 7.77 0.08 -9.39
C GLY A 185 6.47 -0.18 -8.62
N ARG A 186 6.58 -0.94 -7.52
CA ARG A 186 5.45 -1.38 -6.68
C ARG A 186 5.68 -0.91 -5.25
N SER A 187 4.59 -0.82 -4.48
CA SER A 187 4.69 -0.54 -3.06
C SER A 187 5.55 -1.59 -2.35
N THR A 188 6.25 -1.16 -1.32
CA THR A 188 7.15 -1.99 -0.53
C THR A 188 6.40 -2.74 0.57
N ASP A 189 6.98 -3.85 1.01
CA ASP A 189 6.53 -4.66 2.15
C ASP A 189 7.69 -5.02 3.10
N ILE A 190 8.60 -4.06 3.27
CA ILE A 190 9.85 -4.14 4.02
C ILE A 190 9.59 -4.46 5.49
N LEU A 191 8.68 -3.75 6.16
CA LEU A 191 8.47 -3.93 7.60
C LEU A 191 7.92 -5.32 7.90
N ARG A 192 7.10 -5.86 6.99
CA ARG A 192 6.54 -7.22 7.11
C ARG A 192 7.60 -8.30 6.87
N LYS A 193 8.52 -8.11 5.93
CA LYS A 193 9.52 -9.13 5.56
C LYS A 193 10.79 -9.05 6.39
N LEU A 194 11.34 -7.84 6.48
CA LEU A 194 12.63 -7.55 7.11
C LEU A 194 12.44 -6.95 8.50
N GLY A 195 11.29 -7.19 9.13
CA GLY A 195 10.97 -6.68 10.47
C GLY A 195 12.00 -7.11 11.53
N SER A 196 12.63 -8.28 11.37
CA SER A 196 13.67 -8.75 12.29
C SER A 196 14.93 -7.88 12.25
N GLU A 197 15.40 -7.55 11.05
CA GLU A 197 16.52 -6.65 10.81
C GLU A 197 16.17 -5.23 11.18
N MET A 198 14.92 -4.83 10.93
CA MET A 198 14.45 -3.50 11.30
C MET A 198 14.45 -3.33 12.82
N PHE A 199 13.96 -4.32 13.55
CA PHE A 199 14.01 -4.34 15.01
C PHE A 199 15.43 -4.34 15.55
N GLU A 200 16.33 -5.13 14.95
CA GLU A 200 17.76 -5.14 15.30
C GLU A 200 18.40 -3.77 15.11
N LEU A 201 18.13 -3.10 13.99
CA LEU A 201 18.64 -1.76 13.71
C LEU A 201 18.04 -0.72 14.66
N ALA A 202 16.73 -0.78 14.93
CA ALA A 202 16.03 0.15 15.82
C ALA A 202 16.55 0.05 17.27
N SER A 203 16.79 -1.17 17.76
CA SER A 203 17.24 -1.43 19.14
C SER A 203 18.76 -1.27 19.32
N GLY A 204 19.56 -1.76 18.39
CA GLY A 204 21.03 -1.80 18.49
C GLY A 204 21.77 -0.68 17.77
N GLY A 205 21.06 0.11 16.96
CA GLY A 205 21.60 1.20 16.16
C GLY A 205 22.51 0.77 14.99
N ARG A 206 22.69 -0.54 14.81
CA ARG A 206 23.50 -1.14 13.74
C ARG A 206 23.02 -2.57 13.48
N LEU A 207 23.19 -3.02 12.24
CA LEU A 207 22.95 -4.41 11.86
C LEU A 207 24.18 -5.28 12.16
N SER A 208 23.94 -6.52 12.57
CA SER A 208 24.99 -7.54 12.67
C SER A 208 25.57 -7.89 11.29
N THR A 209 26.77 -8.44 11.30
CA THR A 209 27.43 -8.92 10.08
C THR A 209 26.63 -10.02 9.38
N HIS A 210 25.88 -10.83 10.15
CA HIS A 210 24.99 -11.85 9.60
C HIS A 210 23.81 -11.21 8.86
N SER A 211 23.09 -10.27 9.49
CA SER A 211 21.97 -9.56 8.88
C SER A 211 22.40 -8.78 7.63
N LEU A 212 23.57 -8.13 7.66
CA LEU A 212 24.14 -7.46 6.48
C LEU A 212 24.44 -8.43 5.33
N LYS A 213 24.97 -9.63 5.61
CA LYS A 213 25.21 -10.65 4.58
C LYS A 213 23.89 -11.15 3.98
N ARG A 214 22.87 -11.34 4.83
CA ARG A 214 21.53 -11.78 4.42
C ARG A 214 20.85 -10.75 3.51
N LEU A 215 20.87 -9.48 3.90
CA LEU A 215 20.32 -8.36 3.10
C LEU A 215 21.08 -8.09 1.79
N ARG A 216 22.30 -8.62 1.64
CA ARG A 216 23.07 -8.57 0.38
C ARG A 216 22.82 -9.79 -0.51
N ASN A 217 22.23 -10.87 0.02
CA ASN A 217 21.97 -12.07 -0.75
C ASN A 217 20.66 -11.94 -1.54
N ALA A 218 20.78 -11.84 -2.86
CA ALA A 218 19.64 -11.67 -3.75
C ALA A 218 18.66 -12.86 -3.75
N THR A 219 19.09 -14.08 -3.42
CA THR A 219 18.18 -15.24 -3.34
C THR A 219 17.25 -15.13 -2.15
N TYR A 220 17.75 -14.72 -0.99
CA TYR A 220 16.95 -14.47 0.22
C TYR A 220 15.89 -13.39 -0.01
N ILE A 221 16.28 -12.27 -0.63
CA ILE A 221 15.37 -11.17 -0.97
C ILE A 221 14.28 -11.61 -1.95
N ARG A 222 14.56 -12.60 -2.81
CA ARG A 222 13.63 -13.11 -3.83
C ARG A 222 12.75 -14.25 -3.31
N GLU A 223 13.25 -15.11 -2.44
CA GLU A 223 12.51 -16.23 -1.84
C GLU A 223 11.36 -15.75 -0.94
N GLU A 224 11.49 -14.59 -0.31
CA GLU A 224 10.40 -13.96 0.44
C GLU A 224 9.45 -13.11 -0.44
N ARG A 225 9.68 -12.97 -1.75
CA ARG A 225 8.67 -12.34 -2.64
C ARG A 225 7.46 -13.28 -2.68
N PRO A 226 6.23 -12.82 -2.34
CA PRO A 226 5.06 -13.62 -2.63
C PRO A 226 5.07 -13.86 -4.14
N SER A 227 5.10 -15.13 -4.54
CA SER A 227 4.72 -15.53 -5.89
C SER A 227 3.44 -14.78 -6.22
N ALA A 228 3.47 -13.95 -7.27
CA ALA A 228 2.24 -13.52 -7.90
C ALA A 228 1.43 -14.79 -8.08
N ALA A 229 0.28 -14.88 -7.39
CA ALA A 229 -0.60 -16.02 -7.51
C ALA A 229 -0.90 -16.16 -9.01
N GLY A 230 -0.25 -17.14 -9.63
CA GLY A 230 -0.58 -17.55 -10.97
C GLY A 230 -2.02 -17.99 -10.89
N VAL A 231 -2.92 -17.17 -11.42
CA VAL A 231 -4.25 -17.62 -11.80
C VAL A 231 -4.00 -18.65 -12.89
N THR A 232 -3.92 -19.92 -12.49
CA THR A 232 -3.92 -21.05 -13.40
C THR A 232 -5.27 -20.99 -14.12
N ARG A 233 -5.30 -20.39 -15.32
CA ARG A 233 -6.45 -20.53 -16.22
C ARG A 233 -6.61 -22.02 -16.48
N LEU A 234 -7.66 -22.63 -15.95
CA LEU A 234 -8.15 -23.90 -16.46
C LEU A 234 -8.54 -23.66 -17.92
N SER A 235 -7.69 -24.14 -18.84
CA SER A 235 -7.96 -24.11 -20.27
C SER A 235 -8.98 -25.19 -20.60
N THR A 236 -10.24 -24.78 -20.77
CA THR A 236 -11.31 -25.63 -21.30
C THR A 236 -11.07 -25.90 -22.79
N VAL A 237 -10.19 -26.85 -23.11
CA VAL A 237 -10.11 -27.44 -24.45
C VAL A 237 -9.86 -28.93 -24.31
N MET A 238 -10.95 -29.71 -24.26
CA MET A 238 -10.95 -31.05 -24.82
C MET A 238 -12.37 -31.37 -25.31
N LEU A 239 -12.71 -30.79 -26.45
CA LEU A 239 -13.72 -31.30 -27.35
C LEU A 239 -13.18 -32.61 -27.95
N PHE A 240 -13.71 -33.75 -27.54
CA PHE A 240 -13.73 -34.94 -28.38
C PHE A 240 -15.17 -35.37 -28.62
N VAL A 241 -15.61 -35.06 -29.84
CA VAL A 241 -16.81 -35.56 -30.48
C VAL A 241 -16.59 -37.03 -30.79
N PHE A 242 -17.48 -37.91 -30.33
CA PHE A 242 -17.89 -39.08 -31.11
C PHE A 242 -19.40 -39.20 -31.04
N ALA A 243 -19.98 -39.33 -32.23
CA ALA A 243 -21.38 -39.13 -32.53
C ALA A 243 -22.16 -40.46 -32.57
N VAL A 244 -23.49 -40.30 -32.66
CA VAL A 244 -24.52 -41.25 -33.16
C VAL A 244 -24.73 -42.49 -32.26
N THR A 245 -25.92 -42.86 -31.78
CA THR A 245 -27.18 -43.09 -32.51
C THR A 245 -28.39 -43.06 -31.56
N THR A 246 -29.43 -42.39 -32.03
CA THR A 246 -30.84 -42.52 -31.62
C THR A 246 -31.34 -43.96 -31.62
N CYS A 247 -32.20 -44.33 -30.65
CA CYS A 247 -33.53 -44.90 -30.93
C CYS A 247 -34.30 -45.29 -29.64
N ILE A 248 -35.50 -44.71 -29.50
CA ILE A 248 -36.78 -45.40 -29.27
C ILE A 248 -36.97 -46.11 -27.91
N MET A 249 -37.76 -45.43 -27.05
CA MET A 249 -39.06 -45.87 -26.51
C MET A 249 -39.22 -47.31 -25.95
N ILE A 250 -39.59 -47.41 -24.65
CA ILE A 250 -40.82 -48.05 -24.09
C ILE A 250 -40.59 -48.66 -22.69
N ARG A 251 -41.48 -48.26 -21.75
CA ARG A 251 -42.12 -48.92 -20.57
C ARG A 251 -41.29 -49.90 -19.71
N ALA A 252 -41.49 -50.00 -18.40
CA ALA A 252 -42.68 -49.76 -17.56
C ALA A 252 -42.28 -49.26 -16.18
#